data_AF-A0A5K1DU90-F1
#
_entry.id   AF-A0A5K1DU90-F1
#
_cell.length_a   1.000
_cell.length_b   1.000
_cell.length_c   1.000
_cell.angle_alpha   90.00
_cell.angle_beta   90.00
_cell.angle_gamma   90.00
#
_symmetry.space_group_name_H-M   'P 1'
#
loop_
_entity.id
_entity.type
_entity.pdbx_description
1 polymer ?
#
loop_
_entity_poly.entity_id
_entity_poly.type
_entity_poly.pdbx_seq_one_letter_code
_entity_poly.pdbx_strand_id
1 'polypeptide(L)' 'EPVLFLKPTSSYVQNGGTIEIPHSMESLVYEAELGIVVGKKARDVPQNSAMDFVA' A
#
# COMPACT_ATOMS: atom_id res chain seq x y z
N GLU A 1 10.29 9.57 -12.83
CA GLU A 1 9.51 10.24 -11.78
C GLU A 1 8.56 9.25 -11.11
N PRO A 2 8.37 9.31 -9.78
CA PRO A 2 7.40 8.48 -9.07
C PRO A 2 5.96 8.81 -9.48
N VAL A 3 5.10 7.78 -9.55
CA VAL A 3 3.65 7.93 -9.80
C VAL A 3 2.89 7.58 -8.54
N LEU A 4 2.02 8.49 -8.10
CA LEU A 4 1.15 8.26 -6.95
C LEU A 4 -0.18 7.67 -7.41
N PHE A 5 -0.60 6.59 -6.76
CA PHE A 5 -1.91 5.97 -6.94
C PHE A 5 -2.45 5.47 -5.60
N LEU A 6 -3.74 5.13 -5.57
CA LEU A 6 -4.42 4.65 -4.37
C LEU A 6 -5.03 3.27 -4.62
N LYS A 7 -4.82 2.36 -3.68
CA LYS A 7 -5.65 1.15 -3.56
C LYS A 7 -6.79 1.44 -2.58
N PRO A 8 -8.04 1.04 -2.88
CA PRO A 8 -9.15 1.23 -1.95
C PRO A 8 -8.97 0.37 -0.70
N THR A 9 -9.46 0.82 0.45
CA THR A 9 -9.40 0.06 1.72
C THR A 9 -10.13 -1.29 1.62
N SER A 10 -11.15 -1.39 0.77
CA SER A 10 -11.85 -2.63 0.46
C SER A 10 -11.01 -3.67 -0.29
N SER A 11 -9.81 -3.32 -0.78
CA SER A 11 -8.88 -4.27 -1.40
C SER A 11 -7.91 -4.93 -0.41
N TYR A 12 -7.93 -4.53 0.86
CA TYR A 12 -7.11 -5.16 1.89
C TYR A 12 -7.63 -6.55 2.23
N VAL A 13 -6.73 -7.52 2.23
CA VAL A 13 -6.96 -8.88 2.72
C VAL A 13 -5.87 -9.22 3.75
N GLN A 14 -6.26 -9.90 4.83
CA GLN A 14 -5.33 -10.31 5.87
C GLN A 14 -4.37 -11.40 5.36
N ASN A 15 -3.20 -11.50 5.99
CA ASN A 15 -2.23 -12.55 5.67
C ASN A 15 -2.87 -13.94 5.73
N GLY A 16 -2.62 -14.76 4.71
CA GLY A 16 -3.25 -16.08 4.55
C GLY A 16 -4.67 -16.07 3.96
N GLY A 17 -5.23 -14.89 3.65
CA GLY A 17 -6.51 -14.79 2.96
C GLY A 17 -6.42 -15.09 1.46
N THR A 18 -7.58 -15.26 0.84
CA THR A 18 -7.71 -15.60 -0.58
C THR A 18 -7.81 -14.34 -1.45
N ILE A 19 -7.07 -14.32 -2.56
CA ILE A 19 -7.19 -13.28 -3.58
C ILE A 19 -8.30 -13.71 -4.56
N GLU A 20 -9.41 -12.97 -4.56
CA GLU A 20 -10.52 -13.18 -5.49
C GLU A 20 -10.18 -12.58 -6.86
N ILE A 21 -10.23 -13.40 -7.92
CA ILE A 21 -9.93 -12.97 -9.29
C ILE A 21 -11.25 -12.80 -10.06
N PRO A 22 -11.54 -11.60 -10.60
CA PRO A 22 -12.73 -11.38 -11.41
C PRO A 22 -12.74 -12.27 -12.66
N HIS A 23 -13.90 -12.81 -13.03
CA HIS A 23 -14.04 -13.74 -14.17
C HIS A 23 -13.54 -13.18 -15.52
N SER A 24 -13.57 -11.87 -15.72
CA SER A 24 -13.15 -11.19 -16.95
C SER A 24 -11.68 -10.75 -16.94
N MET A 25 -10.88 -11.20 -15.97
CA MET A 25 -9.48 -10.80 -15.84
C MET A 25 -8.58 -11.65 -16.75
N GLU A 26 -7.98 -11.03 -17.76
CA GLU A 26 -7.06 -11.71 -18.70
C GLU A 26 -5.62 -11.78 -18.19
N SER A 27 -5.22 -10.84 -17.33
CA SER A 27 -3.86 -10.76 -16.78
C SER A 27 -3.89 -10.24 -15.35
N LEU A 28 -3.15 -10.94 -14.48
CA LEU A 28 -2.92 -10.58 -13.10
C LEU A 28 -1.47 -10.91 -12.74
N VAL A 29 -0.77 -9.96 -12.14
CA VAL A 29 0.61 -10.11 -11.67
C VAL A 29 0.70 -9.82 -10.18
N TYR A 30 1.70 -10.39 -9.53
CA TYR A 30 2.01 -10.13 -8.14
C TYR A 30 3.15 -9.11 -8.03
N GLU A 31 3.05 -8.22 -7.05
CA GLU A 31 4.07 -7.22 -6.73
C GLU A 31 4.30 -7.24 -5.23
N ALA A 32 5.46 -7.74 -4.81
CA ALA A 32 5.86 -7.75 -3.40
C ALA A 32 6.56 -6.42 -3.09
N GLU A 33 5.99 -5.64 -2.19
CA GLU A 33 6.48 -4.31 -1.83
C GLU A 33 6.62 -4.16 -0.31
N LEU A 34 7.45 -3.19 0.11
CA LEU A 34 7.52 -2.76 1.50
C LEU A 34 6.34 -1.84 1.81
N GLY A 35 5.39 -2.32 2.62
CA GLY A 35 4.33 -1.48 3.18
C GLY A 35 4.82 -0.65 4.37
N ILE A 36 4.42 0.62 4.42
CA ILE A 36 4.69 1.52 5.56
C ILE A 36 3.35 1.89 6.20
N VAL A 37 3.25 1.74 7.52
CA VAL A 37 2.11 2.23 8.29
C VAL A 37 2.47 3.58 8.88
N VAL A 38 1.74 4.63 8.48
CA VAL A 38 1.91 5.98 9.02
C VAL A 38 1.13 6.08 10.34
N GLY A 39 1.85 6.25 11.45
CA GLY A 39 1.29 6.25 12.80
C GLY A 39 0.76 7.61 13.28
N LYS A 40 1.15 8.70 12.62
CA LYS A 40 0.82 10.09 13.01
C LYS A 40 0.44 10.92 11.79
N LYS A 41 -0.55 11.81 11.93
CA LYS A 41 -0.88 12.77 10.86
C LYS A 41 0.31 13.69 10.60
N ALA A 42 0.67 13.86 9.33
CA ALA A 42 1.84 14.63 8.92
C ALA A 42 1.62 15.28 7.55
N ARG A 43 2.42 16.29 7.25
CA ARG A 43 2.48 16.97 5.96
C ARG A 43 3.86 17.62 5.81
N ASP A 44 4.41 17.61 4.59
CA ASP A 44 5.68 18.27 4.24
C ASP A 44 6.84 17.85 5.17
N VAL A 45 6.94 16.54 5.47
CA VAL A 45 7.92 15.97 6.40
C VAL A 45 9.33 15.95 5.77
N PRO A 46 10.35 16.52 6.43
CA PRO A 46 11.73 16.40 6.00
C PRO A 46 12.20 14.94 5.99
N GLN A 47 13.00 14.55 4.99
CA GLN A 47 13.46 13.17 4.82
C GLN A 47 14.16 12.63 6.09
N ASN A 48 14.96 13.44 6.77
CA ASN A 48 15.71 13.04 7.97
C ASN A 48 14.83 12.77 9.20
N SER A 49 13.56 13.21 9.19
CA SER A 49 12.59 13.00 10.27
C SER A 49 11.48 12.01 9.88
N ALA A 50 11.52 11.42 8.69
CA ALA A 50 10.45 10.56 8.19
C ALA A 50 10.13 9.37 9.12
N MET A 51 11.17 8.77 9.72
CA MET A 51 11.00 7.62 10.61
C MET A 51 10.24 7.93 11.91
N ASP A 52 10.18 9.19 12.33
CA ASP A 52 9.45 9.60 13.54
C ASP A 52 7.92 9.47 13.40
N PHE A 53 7.43 9.26 12.17
CA PHE A 53 6.02 9.13 11.80
C PHE A 53 5.58 7.71 11.43
N VAL A 54 6.52 6.75 11.38
CA VAL A 54 6.23 5.32 11.15
C VAL A 54 5.76 4.69 12.47
N ALA A 55 4.73 3.84 12.39
CA ALA A 55 4.17 3.12 13.55
C ALA A 55 4.96 1.85 13.92
#